data_AF-A0A497K1R6-F1
#
_entry.id   AF-A0A497K1R6-F1
#
_cell.length_a   1.000
_cell.length_b   1.000
_cell.length_c   1.000
_cell.angle_alpha   90.00
_cell.angle_beta   90.00
_cell.angle_gamma   90.00
#
_symmetry.space_group_name_H-M   'P 1'
#
loop_
_entity.id
_entity.type
_entity.pdbx_description
1 polymer ?
#
loop_
_entity_poly.entity_id
_entity_poly.type
_entity_poly.pdbx_seq_one_letter_code
_entity_poly.pdbx_strand_id
1 'polypeptide(L)' 'MELVAVTDNVAYIPGAVNIGVLRNGERCAVIDTGRDRDSGRDIRKALEA' A
#
# COMPACT_ATOMS: atom_id res chain seq x y z
N MET A 1 2.24 -1.38 9.43
CA MET A 1 2.51 -1.79 8.03
C MET A 1 3.61 -0.88 7.51
N GLU A 2 4.54 -1.40 6.72
CA GLU A 2 5.67 -0.65 6.16
C GLU A 2 5.61 -0.71 4.63
N LEU A 3 5.90 0.42 3.97
CA LEU A 3 5.84 0.53 2.52
C LEU A 3 7.22 0.28 1.91
N VAL A 4 7.35 -0.80 1.16
CA VAL A 4 8.62 -1.20 0.53
C VAL A 4 8.65 -0.68 -0.90
N ALA A 5 9.61 0.19 -1.19
CA ALA A 5 9.81 0.72 -2.55
C ALA A 5 10.48 -0.32 -3.45
N VAL A 6 10.00 -0.42 -4.70
CA VAL A 6 10.60 -1.23 -5.77
C VAL A 6 11.23 -0.31 -6.82
N THR A 7 10.50 0.74 -7.20
CA THR A 7 10.96 1.85 -8.06
C THR A 7 10.34 3.15 -7.54
N ASP A 8 10.65 4.29 -8.17
CA ASP A 8 10.09 5.60 -7.79
C ASP A 8 8.55 5.60 -7.73
N ASN A 9 7.91 4.89 -8.67
CA ASN A 9 6.45 4.89 -8.82
C ASN A 9 5.78 3.57 -8.38
N VAL A 10 6.55 2.57 -7.95
CA VAL A 10 6.03 1.25 -7.58
C VAL A 10 6.53 0.85 -6.22
N ALA A 11 5.60 0.50 -5.34
CA ALA A 11 5.87 -0.01 -4.01
C ALA A 11 4.87 -1.14 -3.66
N TYR A 12 5.12 -1.82 -2.56
CA TYR A 12 4.15 -2.73 -1.98
C TYR A 12 4.19 -2.69 -0.45
N ILE A 13 3.09 -3.09 0.18
CA ILE A 13 2.99 -3.28 1.63
C ILE A 13 3.00 -4.79 1.90
N PRO A 14 4.01 -5.32 2.63
CA PRO A 14 4.05 -6.73 3.01
C PRO A 14 2.95 -7.07 4.02
N GLY A 15 2.35 -8.24 3.88
CA GLY A 15 1.30 -8.75 4.76
C GLY A 15 0.97 -10.22 4.49
N ALA A 16 -0.21 -10.66 4.91
CA ALA A 16 -0.71 -12.00 4.58
C ALA A 16 -0.89 -12.20 3.05
N VAL A 17 -1.24 -11.12 2.37
CA VAL A 17 -1.10 -10.92 0.92
C VAL A 17 -0.35 -9.60 0.71
N ASN A 18 0.43 -9.50 -0.37
CA ASN A 18 1.11 -8.25 -0.71
C ASN A 18 0.11 -7.26 -1.29
N ILE A 19 0.12 -6.02 -0.80
CA ILE A 19 -0.69 -4.93 -1.36
C ILE A 19 0.18 -4.12 -2.29
N GLY A 20 -0.18 -4.08 -3.58
CA GLY A 20 0.53 -3.26 -4.56
C GLY A 20 0.16 -1.78 -4.44
N VAL A 21 1.13 -0.90 -4.68
CA VAL A 21 0.93 0.55 -4.66
C VAL A 21 1.59 1.16 -5.90
N LEU A 22 0.77 1.83 -6.73
CA LEU A 22 1.24 2.63 -7.86
C LEU A 22 1.13 4.11 -7.51
N ARG A 23 2.26 4.81 -7.45
CA ARG A 23 2.32 6.24 -7.10
C ARG A 23 2.27 7.11 -8.35
N ASN A 24 1.53 8.21 -8.25
CA ASN A 24 1.44 9.27 -9.26
C ASN A 24 1.37 10.62 -8.55
N GLY A 25 2.55 11.15 -8.19
CA GLY A 25 2.67 12.34 -7.36
C GLY A 25 2.06 12.11 -5.97
N GLU A 26 1.18 13.01 -5.54
CA GLU A 26 0.46 12.95 -4.25
C GLU A 26 -0.69 11.94 -4.23
N ARG A 27 -0.91 11.23 -5.34
CA ARG A 27 -1.98 10.22 -5.47
C ARG A 27 -1.38 8.84 -5.65
N CYS A 28 -2.14 7.83 -5.30
CA CYS A 28 -1.79 6.46 -5.62
C CYS A 28 -3.02 5.61 -5.97
N ALA A 29 -2.78 4.53 -6.69
CA ALA A 29 -3.70 3.41 -6.82
C ALA A 29 -3.21 2.27 -5.92
N VAL A 30 -4.14 1.69 -5.17
CA VAL A 30 -3.91 0.50 -4.34
C VAL A 30 -4.42 -0.72 -5.10
N ILE A 31 -3.62 -1.79 -5.13
CA ILE A 31 -3.93 -3.05 -5.78
C ILE A 31 -4.02 -4.10 -4.68
N ASP A 32 -5.17 -4.81 -4.62
CA ASP A 32 -5.58 -5.69 -3.51
C ASP A 32 -6.03 -4.90 -2.25
N THR A 33 -6.76 -5.57 -1.36
CA THR A 33 -7.38 -4.97 -0.16
C THR A 33 -6.94 -5.61 1.15
N GLY A 34 -6.09 -6.63 1.08
CA GLY A 34 -5.62 -7.33 2.28
C GLY A 34 -6.63 -8.36 2.78
N ARG A 35 -6.55 -8.67 4.07
CA ARG A 35 -7.22 -9.85 4.64
C ARG A 35 -8.64 -9.56 5.10
N ASP A 36 -8.90 -8.36 5.60
CA ASP A 36 -10.14 -8.02 6.29
C ASP A 36 -10.50 -6.53 6.19
N ARG A 37 -11.63 -6.16 6.79
CA ARG A 37 -12.15 -4.79 6.79
C ARG A 37 -11.23 -3.76 7.47
N ASP A 38 -10.34 -4.20 8.36
CA ASP A 38 -9.44 -3.32 9.10
C ASP A 38 -8.17 -3.02 8.29
N SER A 39 -7.82 -3.92 7.36
CA SER A 39 -6.69 -3.79 6.43
C SER A 39 -6.69 -2.44 5.68
N GLY A 40 -7.85 -1.94 5.25
CA GLY A 40 -7.94 -0.65 4.55
C GLY A 40 -7.50 0.55 5.39
N ARG A 41 -7.77 0.54 6.70
CA ARG A 41 -7.34 1.60 7.62
C ARG A 41 -5.83 1.60 7.81
N ASP A 42 -5.25 0.42 7.93
CA ASP A 42 -3.81 0.25 8.14
C ASP A 42 -3.01 0.54 6.86
N ILE A 43 -3.53 0.15 5.69
CA ILE A 43 -3.00 0.55 4.38
C ILE A 43 -2.99 2.08 4.29
N ARG A 44 -4.11 2.74 4.59
CA ARG A 44 -4.19 4.20 4.53
C ARG A 44 -3.16 4.87 5.45
N LYS A 45 -3.03 4.41 6.71
CA LYS A 45 -2.02 4.93 7.64
C LYS A 45 -0.59 4.74 7.13
N ALA A 46 -0.30 3.62 6.50
CA ALA A 46 1.03 3.35 5.94
C ALA A 46 1.37 4.23 4.72
N LEU A 47 0.35 4.74 4.00
CA LEU A 47 0.52 5.61 2.84
C LEU A 47 0.58 7.11 3.22
N GLU A 48 0.07 7.48 4.39
CA GLU A 48 0.03 8.88 4.89
C GLU A 48 1.19 9.22 5.86
N ALA A 49 1.99 8.23 6.27
CA ALA A 49 3.14 8.40 7.16
C ALA A 49 4.39 8.89 6.41
#